data_AF-A0A7C9EWM0-F1
#
_entry.id   AF-A0A7C9EWM0-F1
#
_cell.length_a   1.000
_cell.length_b   1.000
_cell.length_c   1.000
_cell.angle_alpha   90.00
_cell.angle_beta   90.00
_cell.angle_gamma   90.00
#
_symmetry.space_group_name_H-M   'P 1'
#
loop_
_entity.id
_entity.type
_entity.pdbx_description
1 polymer ?
#
loop_
_entity_poly.entity_id
_entity_poly.type
_entity_poly.pdbx_seq_one_letter_code
_entity_poly.pdbx_strand_id
1 'polypeptide(L)'
;GLNRMSIGWDEKLEKLSEFEAVFRCCSSSLQQLQISGCPLLKSVTGGLEHLTALESLELESLPSLSEAGEGVEDDGTPWRCLHSLRSLKLRYMQNMVKLPNWMRYLTTLQILEI
;
A
#
# COMPACT_ATOMS: atom_id res chain seq x y z
N GLY A 1 -17.88 -0.87 11.32
CA GLY A 1 -16.49 -1.36 11.21
C GLY A 1 -15.59 -0.19 10.88
N LEU A 2 -14.30 -0.29 11.19
CA LEU A 2 -13.30 0.70 10.79
C LEU A 2 -13.19 0.70 9.25
N ASN A 3 -13.66 1.76 8.59
CA ASN A 3 -13.66 1.83 7.12
C ASN A 3 -12.55 2.71 6.53
N ARG A 4 -11.92 3.55 7.36
CA ARG A 4 -10.79 4.40 7.00
C ARG A 4 -9.70 4.28 8.05
N MET A 5 -8.46 4.19 7.61
CA MET A 5 -7.27 4.21 8.44
C MET A 5 -6.21 5.10 7.80
N SER A 6 -5.46 5.82 8.64
CA SER A 6 -4.31 6.61 8.23
C SER A 6 -3.11 6.22 9.09
N ILE A 7 -2.00 5.93 8.45
CA ILE A 7 -0.69 5.67 9.07
C ILE A 7 0.22 6.80 8.62
N GLY A 8 0.92 7.45 9.54
CA GLY A 8 1.82 8.49 9.08
C GLY A 8 2.66 9.14 10.16
N TRP A 9 3.64 9.91 9.70
CA TRP A 9 4.63 10.61 10.54
C TRP A 9 5.41 9.65 11.45
N ASP A 10 5.60 8.41 10.98
CA ASP A 10 6.34 7.39 11.71
C ASP A 10 7.75 7.27 11.12
N GLU A 11 8.71 7.87 11.81
CA GLU A 11 10.13 7.87 11.45
C GLU A 11 10.81 6.51 11.60
N LYS A 12 10.15 5.55 12.27
CA LYS A 12 10.71 4.23 12.59
C LYS A 12 10.03 3.09 11.84
N LEU A 13 8.84 3.33 11.28
CA LEU A 13 8.09 2.30 10.55
C LEU A 13 8.89 1.79 9.34
N GLU A 14 9.31 0.54 9.39
CA GLU A 14 10.04 -0.11 8.30
C GLU A 14 9.13 -1.02 7.46
N LYS A 15 8.10 -1.61 8.08
CA LYS A 15 7.22 -2.62 7.46
C LYS A 15 5.78 -2.50 7.94
N LEU A 16 4.84 -2.77 7.04
CA LEU A 16 3.41 -2.81 7.40
C LEU A 16 3.00 -4.01 8.26
N SER A 17 3.85 -5.04 8.39
CA SER A 17 3.63 -6.17 9.30
C SER A 17 3.43 -5.76 10.76
N GLU A 18 3.91 -4.58 11.16
CA GLU A 18 3.65 -4.01 12.49
C GLU A 18 2.15 -3.79 12.76
N PHE A 19 1.34 -3.67 11.70
CA PHE A 19 -0.11 -3.48 11.76
C PHE A 19 -0.91 -4.74 11.38
N GLU A 20 -0.26 -5.91 11.24
CA GLU A 20 -0.90 -7.14 10.74
C GLU A 20 -2.18 -7.49 11.52
N ALA A 21 -2.14 -7.44 12.86
CA ALA A 21 -3.30 -7.76 13.69
C ALA A 21 -4.48 -6.80 13.44
N VAL A 22 -4.19 -5.52 13.21
CA VAL A 22 -5.21 -4.51 12.89
C VAL A 22 -5.79 -4.79 11.51
N PHE A 23 -4.94 -5.01 10.50
CA PHE A 23 -5.38 -5.29 9.13
C PHE A 23 -6.18 -6.58 9.01
N ARG A 24 -5.84 -7.64 9.76
CA ARG A 24 -6.67 -8.85 9.81
C ARG A 24 -8.04 -8.58 10.43
N CYS A 25 -8.09 -7.81 11.52
CA CYS A 25 -9.33 -7.46 12.21
C CYS A 25 -10.28 -6.63 11.32
N CYS A 26 -9.76 -5.73 10.49
CA CYS A 26 -10.55 -4.87 9.61
C CYS A 26 -10.54 -5.28 8.13
N SER A 27 -10.02 -6.47 7.79
CA SER A 27 -9.80 -6.97 6.43
C SER A 27 -10.99 -6.83 5.46
N SER A 28 -12.21 -7.05 5.94
CA SER A 28 -13.44 -6.97 5.16
C SER A 28 -14.19 -5.63 5.28
N SER A 29 -13.72 -4.71 6.12
CA SER A 29 -14.40 -3.44 6.40
C SER A 29 -13.59 -2.20 6.03
N LEU A 30 -12.26 -2.33 5.99
CA LEU A 30 -11.37 -1.22 5.68
C LEU A 30 -11.37 -0.97 4.17
N GLN A 31 -11.94 0.16 3.76
CA GLN A 31 -12.08 0.55 2.36
C GLN A 31 -11.06 1.61 1.97
N GLN A 32 -10.53 2.37 2.93
CA GLN A 32 -9.64 3.50 2.65
C GLN A 32 -8.42 3.46 3.57
N LEU A 33 -7.23 3.44 2.96
CA LEU A 33 -5.96 3.46 3.66
C LEU A 33 -5.09 4.59 3.11
N GLN A 34 -4.58 5.42 4.00
CA GLN A 34 -3.57 6.43 3.69
C GLN A 34 -2.30 6.11 4.46
N ILE A 35 -1.15 6.15 3.80
CA ILE A 35 0.17 6.02 4.40
C ILE A 35 0.99 7.25 4.01
N SER A 36 1.35 8.09 4.97
CA SER A 36 1.96 9.39 4.70
C SER A 36 3.14 9.71 5.61
N GLY A 37 4.31 10.04 5.06
CA GLY A 37 5.43 10.52 5.87
C GLY A 37 6.07 9.44 6.74
N CYS A 38 6.29 8.26 6.18
CA CYS A 38 7.03 7.15 6.80
C CYS A 38 8.36 6.95 6.05
N PRO A 39 9.44 7.67 6.40
CA PRO A 39 10.66 7.73 5.60
C PRO A 39 11.43 6.40 5.52
N LEU A 40 11.24 5.49 6.49
CA LEU A 40 11.92 4.19 6.53
C LEU A 40 11.09 3.04 5.96
N LEU A 41 9.84 3.28 5.54
CA LEU A 41 8.96 2.25 5.02
C LEU A 41 9.48 1.74 3.68
N LYS A 42 9.99 0.50 3.67
CA LYS A 42 10.62 -0.12 2.50
C LYS A 42 9.68 -1.05 1.73
N SER A 43 8.70 -1.62 2.42
CA SER A 43 7.77 -2.59 1.85
C SER A 43 6.37 -2.47 2.47
N VAL A 44 5.37 -2.75 1.64
CA VAL A 44 3.96 -2.85 2.04
C VAL A 44 3.50 -4.31 2.24
N THR A 45 4.40 -5.27 2.04
CA THR A 45 4.18 -6.71 2.34
C THR A 45 3.99 -6.95 3.84
N GLY A 46 3.29 -8.04 4.19
CA GLY A 46 2.94 -8.38 5.56
C GLY A 46 1.73 -7.60 6.10
N GLY A 47 1.05 -6.82 5.26
CA GLY A 47 -0.05 -5.97 5.69
C GLY A 47 -1.12 -5.75 4.63
N LEU A 48 -0.75 -5.21 3.45
CA LEU A 48 -1.73 -4.89 2.41
C LEU A 48 -2.48 -6.12 1.88
N GLU A 49 -1.85 -7.30 1.87
CA GLU A 49 -2.46 -8.55 1.38
C GLU A 49 -3.73 -8.96 2.15
N HIS A 50 -3.90 -8.45 3.37
CA HIS A 50 -5.08 -8.74 4.18
C HIS A 50 -6.27 -7.82 3.85
N LEU A 51 -6.05 -6.70 3.17
CA LEU A 51 -7.02 -5.65 2.94
C LEU A 51 -7.81 -5.87 1.63
N THR A 52 -8.49 -7.01 1.55
CA THR A 52 -9.24 -7.43 0.35
C THR A 52 -10.43 -6.52 -0.01
N ALA A 53 -10.99 -5.79 0.97
CA ALA A 53 -12.05 -4.81 0.77
C ALA A 53 -11.55 -3.39 0.46
N LEU A 54 -10.23 -3.18 0.32
CA LEU A 54 -9.66 -1.86 0.11
C LEU A 54 -10.04 -1.30 -1.26
N GLU A 55 -10.68 -0.14 -1.28
CA GLU A 55 -11.14 0.56 -2.48
C GLU A 55 -10.24 1.75 -2.85
N SER A 56 -9.63 2.39 -1.85
CA SER A 56 -8.75 3.55 -2.01
C SER A 56 -7.47 3.39 -1.21
N LEU A 57 -6.33 3.51 -1.90
CA LEU A 57 -5.00 3.55 -1.31
C LEU A 57 -4.31 4.85 -1.68
N GLU A 58 -3.81 5.56 -0.67
CA GLU A 58 -3.00 6.77 -0.84
C GLU A 58 -1.64 6.58 -0.17
N LEU A 59 -0.57 6.76 -0.94
CA LEU A 59 0.81 6.66 -0.50
C LEU A 59 1.47 8.03 -0.72
N GLU A 60 1.98 8.63 0.35
CA GLU A 60 2.47 10.01 0.31
C GLU A 60 3.83 10.15 1.01
N SER A 61 4.79 10.78 0.34
CA SER A 61 6.11 11.08 0.92
C SER A 61 6.80 9.85 1.54
N LEU A 62 6.92 8.78 0.76
CA LEU A 62 7.56 7.51 1.17
C LEU A 62 8.89 7.31 0.41
N PRO A 63 9.98 8.00 0.80
CA PRO A 63 11.24 7.96 0.08
C PRO A 63 11.88 6.56 0.05
N SER A 64 11.76 5.74 1.10
CA SER A 64 12.34 4.39 1.08
C SER A 64 11.49 3.35 0.35
N LEU A 65 10.26 3.69 -0.06
CA LEU A 65 9.39 2.77 -0.77
C LEU A 65 9.84 2.72 -2.24
N SER A 66 10.70 1.75 -2.53
CA SER A 66 11.28 1.57 -3.86
C SER A 66 10.30 0.98 -4.86
N GLU A 67 10.44 1.35 -6.14
CA GLU A 67 9.80 0.67 -7.28
C GLU A 67 10.04 -0.84 -7.28
N ALA A 68 11.18 -1.26 -6.71
CA ALA A 68 11.63 -2.64 -6.57
C ALA A 68 11.17 -3.31 -5.26
N GLY A 69 10.13 -2.78 -4.60
CA GLY A 69 9.51 -3.35 -3.40
C GLY A 69 8.86 -4.73 -3.59
N GLU A 70 9.06 -5.36 -4.74
CA GLU A 70 9.00 -6.81 -4.91
C GLU A 70 10.45 -7.25 -5.09
N GLY A 71 11.05 -7.83 -4.04
CA GLY A 71 12.28 -8.60 -4.25
C GLY A 71 12.03 -9.61 -5.36
N VAL A 72 13.08 -10.09 -6.03
CA VAL A 72 13.01 -11.07 -7.14
C VAL A 72 12.25 -12.37 -6.76
N GLU A 73 11.88 -12.52 -5.48
CA GLU A 73 11.17 -13.63 -4.86
C GLU A 73 9.71 -13.30 -4.45
N ASP A 74 9.27 -12.04 -4.52
CA ASP A 74 7.91 -11.62 -4.14
C ASP A 74 7.01 -11.60 -5.38
N ASP A 75 6.04 -12.49 -5.47
CA ASP A 75 5.18 -12.75 -6.64
C ASP A 75 4.11 -11.66 -6.89
N GLY A 76 4.37 -10.46 -6.38
CA GLY A 76 3.45 -9.34 -6.24
C GLY A 76 2.26 -9.60 -5.34
N THR A 77 2.48 -10.38 -4.29
CA THR A 77 1.47 -10.85 -3.35
C THR A 77 0.60 -9.75 -2.76
N PRO A 78 1.13 -8.61 -2.22
CA PRO A 78 0.26 -7.62 -1.61
C PRO A 78 -0.67 -6.99 -2.63
N TRP A 79 -0.15 -6.67 -3.82
CA TRP A 79 -0.90 -5.97 -4.88
C TRP A 79 -1.92 -6.87 -5.58
N ARG A 80 -1.65 -8.17 -5.72
CA ARG A 80 -2.59 -9.17 -6.28
C ARG A 80 -3.83 -9.39 -5.42
N CYS A 81 -3.70 -9.23 -4.10
CA CYS A 81 -4.82 -9.38 -3.17
C CYS A 81 -5.78 -8.19 -3.19
N LEU A 82 -5.39 -7.05 -3.75
CA LEU A 82 -6.18 -5.81 -3.78
C LEU A 82 -7.23 -5.82 -4.92
N HIS A 83 -8.06 -6.86 -4.99
CA HIS A 83 -9.06 -7.01 -6.04
C HIS A 83 -10.18 -5.95 -6.00
N SER A 84 -10.35 -5.23 -4.89
CA SER A 84 -11.36 -4.18 -4.75
C SER A 84 -10.83 -2.77 -5.03
N LEU A 85 -9.53 -2.62 -5.28
CA LEU A 85 -8.88 -1.32 -5.34
C LEU A 85 -9.26 -0.57 -6.61
N ARG A 86 -9.95 0.56 -6.44
CA ARG A 86 -10.41 1.43 -7.54
C ARG A 86 -9.62 2.72 -7.64
N SER A 87 -9.04 3.19 -6.53
CA SER A 87 -8.29 4.43 -6.48
C SER A 87 -6.92 4.21 -5.88
N LEU A 88 -5.89 4.62 -6.61
CA LEU A 88 -4.51 4.63 -6.16
C LEU A 88 -3.93 6.03 -6.35
N LYS A 89 -3.41 6.60 -5.28
CA LYS A 89 -2.76 7.91 -5.29
C LYS A 89 -1.35 7.78 -4.75
N LEU A 90 -0.38 8.27 -5.53
CA LEU A 90 1.04 8.23 -5.25
C LEU A 90 1.51 9.69 -5.22
N ARG A 91 1.74 10.26 -4.04
CA ARG A 91 2.05 11.68 -3.88
C ARG A 91 3.45 11.88 -3.33
N TYR A 92 4.19 12.81 -3.93
CA TYR A 92 5.55 13.15 -3.49
C TYR A 92 6.49 11.92 -3.38
N MET A 93 6.36 10.97 -4.31
CA MET A 93 7.15 9.74 -4.36
C MET A 93 8.50 9.99 -5.05
N GLN A 94 9.56 10.26 -4.27
CA GLN A 94 10.87 10.68 -4.80
C GLN A 94 11.60 9.61 -5.62
N ASN A 95 11.28 8.32 -5.40
CA ASN A 95 11.97 7.19 -6.01
C ASN A 95 11.16 6.50 -7.11
N MET A 96 10.06 7.10 -7.60
CA MET A 96 9.27 6.58 -8.71
C MET A 96 9.66 7.24 -10.03
N VAL A 97 10.73 6.73 -10.65
CA VAL A 97 11.22 7.12 -11.98
C VAL A 97 10.47 6.40 -13.09
N LYS A 98 9.95 5.20 -12.82
CA LYS A 98 9.10 4.43 -13.75
C LYS A 98 7.86 3.94 -13.04
N LEU A 99 6.90 3.50 -13.85
CA LEU A 99 5.66 2.86 -13.45
C LEU A 99 6.01 1.44 -12.91
N PRO A 100 5.83 1.13 -11.61
CA PRO A 100 6.19 -0.19 -11.08
C PRO A 100 5.47 -1.38 -11.72
N ASN A 101 6.13 -2.52 -11.79
CA ASN A 101 5.58 -3.73 -12.41
C ASN A 101 4.33 -4.26 -11.71
N TRP A 102 4.17 -4.00 -10.42
CA TRP A 102 3.06 -4.48 -9.60
C TRP A 102 1.70 -3.88 -9.96
N MET A 103 1.66 -2.74 -10.67
CA MET A 103 0.38 -2.19 -11.15
C MET A 103 -0.34 -3.12 -12.12
N ARG A 104 0.35 -4.05 -12.77
CA ARG A 104 -0.29 -5.07 -13.62
C ARG A 104 -1.33 -5.90 -12.87
N TYR A 105 -1.22 -5.98 -11.55
CA TYR A 105 -2.12 -6.74 -10.69
C TYR A 105 -3.38 -5.95 -10.30
N LEU A 106 -3.36 -4.62 -10.43
CA LEU A 106 -4.47 -3.73 -10.08
C LEU A 106 -5.53 -3.67 -11.19
N THR A 107 -6.10 -4.83 -11.51
CA THR A 107 -7.04 -5.02 -12.64
C THR A 107 -8.37 -4.27 -12.48
N THR A 108 -8.73 -3.86 -11.26
CA THR A 108 -9.96 -3.12 -10.96
C THR A 108 -9.76 -1.62 -10.79
N LEU A 109 -8.53 -1.13 -10.99
CA LEU A 109 -8.17 0.27 -10.82
C LEU A 109 -8.91 1.16 -11.84
N GLN A 110 -9.49 2.24 -11.34
CA GLN A 110 -10.25 3.23 -12.12
C GLN A 110 -9.58 4.61 -12.08
N ILE A 111 -8.94 4.94 -10.97
CA ILE A 111 -8.29 6.22 -10.72
C ILE A 111 -6.84 5.94 -10.33
N LEU A 112 -5.93 6.56 -11.08
CA LEU A 112 -4.50 6.59 -10.80
C LEU A 112 -4.05 8.06 -10.78
N GLU A 113 -3.51 8.51 -9.65
CA GLU A 113 -2.92 9.84 -9.44
C GLU A 113 -1.45 9.64 -9.06
N ILE A 114 -0.52 10.28 -9.77
CA ILE A 114 0.95 10.19 -9.57
C ILE A 114 1.53 11.61 -9.56
#